data_AF-A0A3P7RRQ3-F1
#
_entry.id   AF-A0A3P7RRQ3-F1
#
_cell.length_a   1.000
_cell.length_b   1.000
_cell.length_c   1.000
_cell.angle_alpha   90.00
_cell.angle_beta   90.00
_cell.angle_gamma   90.00
#
_symmetry.space_group_name_H-M   'P 1'
#
loop_
_entity.id
_entity.type
_entity.pdbx_description
1 polymer ?
#
loop_
_entity_poly.entity_id
_entity_poly.type
_entity_poly.pdbx_seq_one_letter_code
_entity_poly.pdbx_strand_id
1 'polypeptide(L)' 'MLYGTLAEFCTESTCRVMSAGPKYQYYWADGQSIKKPIKCPAPQYVNFLMCWVHKQLENEAIFPSKIGK' A
#
# COMPACT_ATOMS: atom_id res chain seq x y z
N MET A 1 -5.66 3.63 -13.61
CA MET A 1 -4.37 3.25 -13.00
C MET A 1 -3.49 4.49 -12.90
N LEU A 2 -3.70 5.33 -11.87
CA LEU A 2 -3.02 6.63 -11.76
C LEU A 2 -1.57 6.49 -11.28
N TYR A 3 -1.31 5.63 -10.29
CA TYR A 3 0.04 5.44 -9.79
C TYR A 3 0.99 4.86 -10.84
N GLY A 4 0.48 4.04 -11.75
CA GLY A 4 1.27 3.43 -12.83
C GLY A 4 1.92 4.45 -13.77
N THR A 5 1.30 5.62 -14.00
CA THR A 5 1.89 6.67 -14.85
C THR A 5 2.95 7.50 -14.14
N LEU A 6 3.09 7.34 -12.81
CA LEU A 6 4.06 8.07 -11.99
C LEU A 6 5.18 7.19 -11.43
N ALA A 7 5.06 5.87 -11.60
CA ALA A 7 5.95 4.88 -10.99
C ALA A 7 7.41 5.05 -11.41
N GLU A 8 7.66 5.55 -12.62
CA GLU A 8 9.02 5.84 -13.11
C GLU A 8 9.69 7.04 -12.42
N PHE A 9 8.89 7.98 -11.91
CA PHE A 9 9.40 9.18 -11.23
C PHE A 9 9.55 8.99 -9.73
N CYS A 10 8.73 8.12 -9.12
CA CYS A 10 8.78 7.84 -7.70
C CYS A 10 9.59 6.58 -7.41
N THR A 11 10.90 6.76 -7.33
CA THR A 11 11.90 5.72 -7.02
C THR A 11 12.30 5.79 -5.56
N GLU A 12 13.08 4.82 -5.08
CA GLU A 12 13.61 4.86 -3.71
C GLU A 12 14.51 6.07 -3.45
N SER A 13 15.17 6.61 -4.49
CA SER A 13 16.07 7.75 -4.36
C SER A 13 15.34 9.09 -4.33
N THR A 14 14.26 9.24 -5.13
CA THR A 14 13.43 10.45 -5.20
C THR A 14 12.39 10.50 -4.08
N CYS A 15 11.79 9.35 -3.75
CA CYS A 15 10.76 9.20 -2.73
C CYS A 15 11.23 8.33 -1.55
N ARG A 16 12.28 8.76 -0.84
CA ARG A 16 12.95 7.98 0.23
C ARG A 16 12.07 7.59 1.40
N VAL A 17 10.97 8.31 1.61
CA VAL A 17 9.96 8.03 2.64
C VAL A 17 8.58 8.21 2.03
N MET A 18 7.60 7.43 2.51
CA MET A 18 6.21 7.69 2.17
C MET A 18 5.70 8.94 2.90
N SER A 19 5.41 10.02 2.16
CA SER A 19 4.99 11.30 2.74
C SER A 19 3.92 12.01 1.92
N ALA A 20 3.10 12.83 2.57
CA ALA A 20 2.18 13.77 1.92
C ALA A 20 2.55 15.21 2.31
N GLY A 21 3.50 15.78 1.57
CA GLY A 21 4.13 17.05 1.92
C GLY A 21 5.04 16.92 3.15
N PRO A 22 5.58 18.05 3.65
CA PRO A 22 6.60 18.03 4.71
C PRO A 22 6.05 17.69 6.10
N LYS A 23 4.74 17.76 6.30
CA LYS A 23 4.10 17.60 7.62
C LYS A 23 3.73 16.16 7.95
N TYR A 24 3.55 15.31 6.95
CA TYR A 24 2.99 13.98 7.14
C TYR A 24 3.88 12.91 6.54
N GLN A 25 4.22 11.93 7.37
CA GLN A 25 4.95 10.73 6.97
C GLN A 25 4.12 9.51 7.36
N TYR A 26 4.00 8.57 6.43
CA TYR A 26 3.26 7.33 6.62
C TYR A 26 4.21 6.17 6.88
N TYR A 27 3.78 5.29 7.77
CA TYR A 27 4.51 4.10 8.20
C TYR A 27 3.63 2.90 7.92
N TRP A 28 4.21 1.84 7.37
CA TRP A 28 3.44 0.69 6.93
C TRP A 28 3.31 -0.35 8.03
N ALA A 29 2.09 -0.83 8.27
CA ALA A 29 1.80 -2.03 9.04
C ALA A 29 0.49 -2.66 8.50
N ASP A 30 0.47 -3.98 8.37
CA ASP A 30 -0.72 -4.74 7.95
C ASP A 30 -1.40 -5.49 9.11
N GLY A 31 -0.80 -5.45 10.31
CA GLY A 31 -1.28 -6.15 11.50
C GLY A 31 -1.10 -7.67 11.48
N GLN A 32 -0.62 -8.24 10.37
CA GLN A 32 -0.42 -9.68 10.18
C GLN A 32 1.07 -10.00 10.03
N SER A 33 1.65 -9.65 8.87
CA SER A 33 3.06 -9.90 8.58
C SER A 33 3.98 -8.84 9.21
N ILE A 34 3.52 -7.60 9.25
CA ILE A 34 4.21 -6.44 9.81
C ILE A 34 3.30 -5.83 10.89
N LYS A 35 3.56 -6.24 12.14
CA LYS A 35 2.80 -5.81 13.31
C LYS A 35 3.23 -4.46 13.87
N LYS A 36 4.51 -4.11 13.72
CA LYS A 36 5.06 -2.81 14.14
C LYS A 36 5.21 -1.92 12.90
N PRO A 37 4.68 -0.69 12.90
CA PRO A 37 4.81 0.21 11.76
C PRO A 37 6.26 0.45 11.37
N ILE A 38 6.60 0.18 10.11
CA ILE A 38 7.94 0.37 9.56
C ILE A 38 8.01 1.60 8.67
N LYS A 39 9.19 2.26 8.68
CA LYS A 39 9.52 3.27 7.68
C LYS A 39 9.95 2.55 6.40
N CYS A 40 9.38 2.95 5.28
CA CYS A 40 9.82 2.50 3.96
C CYS A 40 9.70 3.64 2.92
N PRO A 41 10.42 3.52 1.79
CA PRO A 41 10.26 4.41 0.65
C PRO A 41 8.82 4.40 0.10
N ALA A 42 8.39 5.50 -0.50
CA ALA A 42 7.04 5.61 -1.06
C ALA A 42 6.69 4.50 -2.07
N PRO A 43 7.55 4.13 -3.05
CA PRO A 43 7.19 3.07 -3.98
C PRO A 43 6.99 1.71 -3.31
N GLN A 44 7.78 1.42 -2.28
CA GLN A 44 7.63 0.20 -1.50
C GLN A 44 6.35 0.22 -0.66
N TYR A 45 6.03 1.35 -0.03
CA TYR A 45 4.78 1.54 0.70
C TYR A 45 3.57 1.31 -0.20
N VAL A 46 3.55 1.95 -1.38
CA VAL A 46 2.43 1.81 -2.32
C VAL A 46 2.30 0.37 -2.80
N ASN A 47 3.41 -0.33 -3.06
CA ASN A 47 3.37 -1.75 -3.39
C ASN A 47 2.73 -2.59 -2.28
N PHE A 48 3.16 -2.41 -1.02
CA PHE A 48 2.55 -3.11 0.11
C PHE A 48 1.05 -2.81 0.24
N LEU A 49 0.67 -1.54 0.09
CA LEU A 49 -0.72 -1.11 0.11
C LEU A 49 -1.55 -1.80 -0.98
N MET A 50 -1.08 -1.79 -2.23
CA MET A 50 -1.82 -2.38 -3.34
C MET A 50 -1.93 -3.90 -3.21
N CYS A 51 -0.85 -4.57 -2.79
CA CYS A 51 -0.89 -6.00 -2.50
C CYS A 51 -1.85 -6.33 -1.34
N TRP A 52 -1.87 -5.51 -0.29
CA TRP A 52 -2.80 -5.69 0.83
C TRP A 52 -4.24 -5.51 0.37
N VAL A 53 -4.57 -4.42 -0.33
CA VAL A 53 -5.91 -4.17 -0.88
C VAL A 53 -6.36 -5.33 -1.75
N HIS A 54 -5.49 -5.82 -2.64
CA HIS A 54 -5.82 -6.96 -3.50
C HIS A 54 -6.19 -8.21 -2.70
N LYS A 55 -5.40 -8.57 -1.68
CA LYS A 55 -5.72 -9.69 -0.77
C LYS A 55 -7.04 -9.52 -0.04
N GLN A 56 -7.39 -8.28 0.33
CA GLN A 56 -8.69 -8.01 0.95
C GLN A 56 -9.82 -8.24 -0.04
N LEU A 57 -9.68 -7.78 -1.29
CA LEU A 57 -10.69 -7.94 -2.34
C LEU A 57 -10.89 -9.40 -2.74
N GLU A 58 -9.85 -10.23 -2.67
CA GLU A 58 -9.93 -11.69 -2.91
C GLU A 58 -10.51 -12.47 -1.72
N ASN A 59 -10.65 -11.83 -0.56
CA ASN A 59 -11.16 -12.48 0.64
C ASN A 59 -12.69 -12.54 0.61
N GLU A 60 -13.25 -13.70 0.27
CA GLU A 60 -14.70 -13.97 0.24
C GLU A 60 -15.43 -13.70 1.56
N ALA A 61 -14.73 -13.72 2.70
CA ALA A 61 -15.33 -13.36 3.99
C ALA A 61 -15.54 -11.85 4.15
N ILE A 62 -14.80 -11.02 3.40
CA ILE A 62 -14.91 -9.57 3.40
C ILE A 62 -15.72 -9.09 2.18
N PHE A 63 -15.39 -9.63 1.01
CA PHE A 63 -16.04 -9.33 -0.27
C PHE A 63 -16.57 -10.63 -0.90
N PRO A 64 -17.76 -11.09 -0.52
CA PRO A 64 -18.36 -12.27 -1.12
C PRO A 64 -18.68 -12.03 -2.59
N SER A 65 -18.18 -12.89 -3.47
CA SER A 65 -18.40 -12.78 -4.92
C SER A 65 -19.59 -13.60 -5.43
N LYS A 66 -20.11 -14.51 -4.60
CA LYS A 66 -21.25 -15.37 -4.93
C LYS A 66 -22.57 -14.62 -4.75
N ILE A 67 -23.36 -14.56 -5.82
CA ILE A 67 -24.70 -13.97 -5.77
C ILE A 67 -25.60 -14.89 -4.94
N GLY A 68 -26.18 -14.35 -3.86
CA GLY A 68 -27.30 -14.98 -3.15
C GLY A 68 -26.96 -16.00 -2.06
N LYS A 69 -25.88 -15.78 -1.29
CA LYS A 69 -25.74 -16.35 0.06
C LYS A 69 -25.15 -15.34 1.03
#